data_AF-A0A392S6U2-F1
#
_entry.id   AF-A0A392S6U2-F1
#
_cell.length_a   1.000
_cell.length_b   1.000
_cell.length_c   1.000
_cell.angle_alpha   90.00
_cell.angle_beta   90.00
_cell.angle_gamma   90.00
#
_symmetry.space_group_name_H-M   'P 1'
#
loop_
_entity.id
_entity.type
_entity.pdbx_description
1 polymer ?
#
loop_
_entity_poly.entity_id
_entity_poly.type
_entity_poly.pdbx_seq_one_letter_code
_entity_poly.pdbx_strand_id
1 'polypeptide(L)'
;LRNNDGQWVEDDVALRELVTKYYKDLFTETNDRNIIFSMKYGFKPLEAEVASNLDREVGNDEIKEALFDMGAWKAPGPDGYPAGFYQKNWSIVDTKLNEFVRQVWQ
;
A
#
# COMPACT_ATOMS: atom_id res chain seq x y z
N LEU A 1 4.09 -27.06 21.97
CA LEU A 1 3.33 -25.79 22.20
C LEU A 1 1.94 -26.14 22.72
N ARG A 2 1.27 -25.27 23.48
CA ARG A 2 -0.12 -25.55 23.90
C ARG A 2 -1.12 -25.02 22.87
N ASN A 3 -2.17 -25.78 22.58
CA ASN A 3 -3.29 -25.33 21.76
C ASN A 3 -4.24 -24.41 22.56
N ASN A 4 -5.29 -23.91 21.90
CA ASN A 4 -6.27 -23.00 22.52
C ASN A 4 -7.04 -23.62 23.69
N ASP A 5 -7.08 -24.95 23.78
CA ASP A 5 -7.70 -25.71 24.87
C ASP A 5 -6.72 -26.00 26.02
N GLY A 6 -5.51 -25.43 25.96
CA GLY A 6 -4.46 -25.59 26.97
C GLY A 6 -3.73 -26.93 26.96
N GLN A 7 -3.98 -27.78 25.96
CA GLN A 7 -3.36 -29.09 25.81
C GLN A 7 -2.00 -28.98 25.12
N TRP A 8 -1.03 -29.78 25.56
CA TRP A 8 0.27 -29.87 24.92
C TRP A 8 0.19 -30.56 23.56
N VAL A 9 0.70 -29.89 22.54
CA VAL A 9 0.91 -30.40 21.18
C VAL A 9 2.40 -30.59 20.97
N GLU A 10 2.78 -31.84 20.67
CA GLU A 10 4.17 -32.27 20.48
C GLU A 10 4.41 -32.87 19.08
N ASP A 11 3.36 -33.18 18.33
CA ASP A 11 3.44 -33.64 16.95
C ASP A 11 3.87 -32.51 15.99
N ASP A 12 4.81 -32.81 15.10
CA ASP A 12 5.45 -31.82 14.22
C ASP A 12 4.47 -31.18 13.23
N VAL A 13 3.56 -31.97 12.66
CA VAL A 13 2.55 -31.49 11.71
C VAL A 13 1.56 -30.60 12.44
N ALA A 14 1.05 -31.06 13.59
CA ALA A 14 0.13 -30.30 14.42
C ALA A 14 0.76 -29.00 14.96
N LEU A 15 2.06 -29.00 15.28
CA LEU A 15 2.80 -27.80 15.68
C LEU A 15 2.90 -26.79 14.55
N ARG A 16 3.23 -27.23 13.33
CA ARG A 16 3.32 -26.35 12.16
C ARG A 16 1.97 -25.71 11.84
N GLU A 17 0.89 -26.49 11.91
CA GLU A 17 -0.46 -25.99 11.70
C GLU A 17 -0.86 -24.99 12.78
N LEU A 18 -0.56 -25.29 14.06
CA LEU A 18 -0.85 -24.41 15.19
C LEU A 18 -0.15 -23.05 15.04
N VAL A 19 1.15 -23.05 14.73
CA VAL A 19 1.93 -21.82 14.54
C VAL A 19 1.45 -21.03 13.33
N THR A 20 1.19 -21.72 12.22
CA THR A 20 0.69 -21.10 10.99
C THR A 20 -0.66 -20.43 11.22
N LYS A 21 -1.59 -21.14 11.89
CA LYS A 21 -2.90 -20.61 12.23
C LYS A 21 -2.79 -19.41 13.17
N TYR A 22 -1.97 -19.52 14.22
CA TYR A 22 -1.78 -18.43 15.17
C TYR A 22 -1.33 -17.13 14.49
N TYR A 23 -0.31 -17.19 13.63
CA TYR A 23 0.16 -15.98 12.94
C TYR A 23 -0.78 -15.50 11.84
N LYS A 24 -1.47 -16.42 11.16
CA LYS A 24 -2.55 -16.03 10.24
C LYS A 24 -3.62 -15.25 10.98
N ASP A 25 -4.11 -15.75 12.10
CA ASP A 25 -5.14 -15.08 12.89
C ASP A 25 -4.62 -13.76 13.48
N LEU A 26 -3.38 -13.71 13.95
CA LEU A 26 -2.75 -12.49 14.48
C LEU A 26 -2.62 -11.38 13.44
N PHE A 27 -2.28 -11.73 12.19
CA PHE A 27 -2.06 -10.78 11.10
C PHE A 27 -3.26 -10.63 10.16
N THR A 28 -4.35 -11.36 10.40
CA THR A 28 -5.60 -11.18 9.67
C THR A 28 -6.45 -10.19 10.45
N GLU A 29 -6.69 -9.02 9.86
CA GLU A 29 -7.74 -8.15 10.37
C GLU A 29 -9.10 -8.81 10.21
N THR A 30 -9.73 -9.16 11.33
CA THR A 30 -11.17 -9.37 11.37
C THR A 30 -11.82 -8.03 11.07
N ASN A 31 -12.38 -7.90 9.87
CA ASN A 31 -13.02 -6.70 9.34
C ASN A 31 -14.30 -6.34 10.11
N ASP A 32 -14.15 -5.98 11.39
CA ASP A 32 -15.19 -5.42 12.25
C ASP A 32 -15.06 -3.90 12.35
N ARG A 33 -14.52 -3.29 11.29
CA ARG A 33 -14.38 -1.84 11.20
C ARG A 33 -15.68 -1.18 10.71
N ASN A 34 -16.79 -1.45 11.40
CA ASN A 34 -17.81 -0.41 11.56
C ASN A 34 -17.32 0.57 12.64
N ILE A 35 -16.13 1.14 12.45
CA ILE A 35 -15.66 2.26 13.24
C ILE A 35 -16.50 3.44 12.76
N ILE A 36 -17.70 3.58 13.33
CA ILE A 36 -18.45 4.83 13.26
C ILE A 36 -17.59 5.81 14.03
N PHE A 37 -16.82 6.61 13.30
CA PHE A 37 -16.00 7.66 13.87
C PHE A 37 -16.94 8.73 14.42
N SER A 38 -17.47 8.50 15.63
CA SER A 38 -18.37 9.43 16.32
C SER A 38 -17.54 10.58 16.90
N MET A 39 -16.88 11.33 16.03
CA MET A 39 -16.26 12.58 16.43
C MET A 39 -17.37 13.59 16.73
N LYS A 40 -17.46 13.98 18.00
CA LYS A 40 -18.39 15.01 18.50
C LYS A 40 -18.34 16.31 17.70
N TYR A 41 -17.20 16.58 17.06
CA TYR A 41 -16.96 17.66 16.13
C TYR A 41 -16.34 17.00 14.89
N GLY A 42 -17.14 16.77 13.85
CA GLY A 42 -16.63 16.16 12.61
C GLY A 42 -15.43 16.93 12.03
N PHE A 43 -14.75 16.32 11.06
CA PHE A 43 -13.71 17.04 10.32
C PHE A 43 -14.32 18.24 9.60
N LYS A 44 -13.64 19.39 9.63
CA LYS A 44 -13.99 20.51 8.76
C LYS A 44 -13.89 19.98 7.31
N PRO A 45 -14.93 20.17 6.47
CA PRO A 45 -14.83 19.84 5.06
C PRO A 45 -13.62 20.55 4.45
N LEU A 46 -12.96 19.88 3.51
CA LEU A 46 -11.92 20.52 2.72
C LEU A 46 -12.51 21.73 2.01
N GLU A 47 -11.69 22.77 1.84
CA GLU A 47 -12.06 23.91 1.03
C GLU A 47 -12.26 23.43 -0.41
N ALA A 48 -13.25 23.99 -1.10
CA ALA A 48 -13.68 23.49 -2.42
C ALA A 48 -12.52 23.42 -3.42
N GLU A 49 -11.59 24.38 -3.35
CA GLU A 49 -10.38 24.41 -4.16
C GLU A 49 -9.44 23.24 -3.83
N VAL A 50 -9.22 22.94 -2.55
CA VAL A 50 -8.37 21.81 -2.12
C VAL A 50 -9.01 20.48 -2.53
N ALA A 51 -10.32 20.35 -2.35
CA ALA A 51 -11.07 19.17 -2.78
C ALA A 51 -10.95 18.98 -4.30
N SER A 52 -11.17 20.03 -5.08
CA SER A 52 -11.02 19.99 -6.54
C SER A 52 -9.59 19.67 -6.97
N ASN A 53 -8.58 20.17 -6.26
CA ASN A 53 -7.18 19.88 -6.56
C ASN A 53 -6.76 18.45 -6.20
N LEU A 54 -7.45 17.79 -5.27
CA LEU A 54 -7.23 16.38 -4.94
C LEU A 54 -7.95 15.43 -5.91
N ASP A 55 -9.08 15.87 -6.47
CA ASP A 55 -9.93 15.08 -7.37
C ASP A 55 -9.54 15.25 -8.86
N ARG A 56 -8.61 16.15 -9.16
CA ARG A 56 -8.16 16.40 -10.53
C ARG A 56 -7.31 15.25 -11.06
N GLU A 57 -7.25 15.15 -12.39
CA GLU A 57 -6.31 14.24 -13.04
C GLU A 57 -4.85 14.56 -12.67
N VAL A 58 -4.07 13.49 -12.50
CA VAL A 58 -2.64 13.57 -12.23
C VAL A 58 -1.92 14.18 -13.44
N GLY A 59 -1.17 15.25 -13.20
CA GLY A 59 -0.37 15.92 -14.22
C GLY A 59 0.92 15.17 -14.53
N ASN A 60 1.42 15.30 -15.76
CA ASN A 60 2.69 14.67 -16.16
C ASN A 60 3.88 15.23 -15.36
N ASP A 61 3.83 16.53 -15.02
CA ASP A 61 4.86 17.16 -14.19
C ASP A 61 4.86 16.60 -12.77
N GLU A 62 3.69 16.36 -12.17
CA GLU A 62 3.58 15.73 -10.85
C GLU A 62 4.17 14.31 -10.85
N ILE A 63 3.92 13.54 -11.90
CA ILE A 63 4.46 12.19 -12.06
C ILE A 63 5.98 12.24 -12.14
N LYS A 64 6.50 13.19 -12.92
CA LYS A 64 7.94 13.38 -13.07
C LYS A 64 8.58 13.82 -11.77
N GLU A 65 8.04 14.84 -11.10
CA GLU A 65 8.56 15.32 -9.82
C GLU A 65 8.56 14.21 -8.78
N ALA A 66 7.44 13.50 -8.63
CA ALA A 66 7.34 12.37 -7.70
C ALA A 66 8.39 11.29 -8.00
N LEU A 67 8.59 10.93 -9.28
CA LEU A 67 9.60 9.94 -9.65
C LEU A 67 11.03 10.41 -9.35
N PHE A 68 11.33 11.68 -9.58
CA PHE A 68 12.67 12.24 -9.36
C PHE A 68 12.98 12.50 -7.87
N ASP A 69 11.94 12.67 -7.04
CA ASP A 69 12.06 12.73 -5.58
C ASP A 69 12.33 11.35 -4.95
N MET A 70 12.07 10.26 -5.67
CA MET A 70 12.41 8.91 -5.20
C MET A 70 13.92 8.69 -5.16
N GLY A 71 14.39 8.03 -4.10
CA GLY A 71 15.78 7.59 -4.02
C GLY A 71 16.10 6.57 -5.14
N ALA A 72 17.01 6.93 -6.03
CA ALA A 72 17.30 6.21 -7.27
C ALA A 72 17.62 4.71 -7.09
N TRP A 73 18.28 4.33 -6.00
CA TRP A 73 18.77 2.97 -5.74
C TRP A 73 18.10 2.30 -4.53
N LYS A 74 16.86 2.69 -4.23
CA LYS A 74 16.04 1.97 -3.24
C LYS A 74 15.62 0.59 -3.75
N ALA A 75 15.05 -0.22 -2.86
CA ALA A 75 14.53 -1.54 -3.20
C ALA A 75 13.55 -1.46 -4.38
N PRO A 76 13.66 -2.36 -5.37
CA PRO A 76 12.79 -2.35 -6.54
C PRO A 76 11.36 -2.73 -6.18
N GLY A 77 10.42 -2.31 -7.02
CA GLY A 77 9.04 -2.75 -6.95
C GLY A 77 8.87 -4.20 -7.44
N PRO A 78 7.63 -4.67 -7.55
CA PRO A 78 7.30 -5.97 -8.16
C PRO A 78 7.79 -6.14 -9.61
N ASP A 79 8.08 -5.02 -10.29
CA ASP A 79 8.66 -4.96 -11.64
C ASP A 79 10.15 -5.31 -11.68
N GLY A 80 10.83 -5.33 -10.53
CA GLY A 80 12.26 -5.61 -10.44
C GLY A 80 13.18 -4.44 -10.82
N TYR A 81 12.64 -3.27 -11.16
CA TYR A 81 13.44 -2.10 -11.55
C TYR A 81 13.49 -1.04 -10.44
N PRO A 82 14.66 -0.49 -10.11
CA PRO A 82 14.76 0.62 -9.17
C PRO A 82 14.32 1.94 -9.82
N ALA A 83 13.91 2.94 -9.03
CA ALA A 83 13.49 4.25 -9.53
C ALA A 83 14.52 4.91 -10.46
N GLY A 84 15.82 4.68 -10.21
CA GLY A 84 16.92 5.18 -11.02
C GLY A 84 16.92 4.68 -12.47
N PHE A 85 16.31 3.52 -12.76
CA PHE A 85 16.11 3.06 -14.13
C PHE A 85 15.18 4.02 -14.89
N TYR A 86 14.04 4.36 -14.29
CA TYR A 86 13.04 5.26 -14.87
C TYR A 86 13.57 6.69 -14.97
N GLN A 87 14.29 7.17 -13.94
CA GLN A 87 14.92 8.49 -13.95
C GLN A 87 15.95 8.62 -15.10
N LYS A 88 16.81 7.60 -15.31
CA LYS A 88 17.83 7.61 -16.36
C LYS A 88 17.26 7.46 -17.76
N ASN A 89 16.15 6.75 -17.92
CA ASN A 89 15.52 6.47 -19.22
C ASN A 89 14.25 7.31 -19.44
N TRP A 90 14.09 8.41 -18.71
CA TRP A 90 12.85 9.22 -18.71
C TRP A 90 12.37 9.58 -20.12
N SER A 91 13.28 10.00 -21.01
CA SER A 91 12.96 10.35 -22.40
C SER A 91 12.39 9.21 -23.25
N ILE A 92 12.49 7.97 -22.78
CA ILE A 92 11.96 6.77 -23.45
C ILE A 92 10.66 6.33 -22.77
N VAL A 93 10.62 6.38 -21.43
CA VAL A 93 9.53 5.81 -20.64
C VAL A 93 8.41 6.80 -20.32
N ASP A 94 8.63 8.12 -20.48
CA ASP A 94 7.71 9.16 -20.00
C ASP A 94 6.26 8.92 -20.41
N THR A 95 6.02 8.64 -21.68
CA THR A 95 4.70 8.54 -22.27
C THR A 95 3.98 7.34 -21.70
N LYS A 96 4.66 6.18 -21.65
CA LYS A 96 4.11 4.94 -21.11
C LYS A 96 3.92 4.97 -19.61
N LEU A 97 4.81 5.63 -18.88
CA LEU A 97 4.68 5.77 -17.44
C LEU A 97 3.52 6.71 -17.09
N ASN A 98 3.37 7.83 -17.80
CA ASN A 98 2.25 8.76 -17.60
C ASN A 98 0.89 8.09 -17.90
N GLU A 99 0.80 7.34 -19.00
CA GLU A 99 -0.40 6.53 -19.33
C GLU A 99 -0.71 5.53 -18.21
N PHE A 100 0.30 4.79 -17.74
CA PHE A 100 0.13 3.79 -16.69
C PHE A 100 -0.33 4.40 -15.36
N VAL A 101 0.30 5.48 -14.90
CA VAL A 101 -0.07 6.12 -13.63
C VAL A 101 -1.51 6.63 -13.66
N ARG A 102 -1.94 7.21 -14.78
CA ARG A 102 -3.34 7.65 -14.95
C ARG A 102 -4.32 6.48 -14.94
N GLN A 103 -3.95 5.32 -15.51
CA GLN A 103 -4.80 4.13 -15.48
C GLN A 103 -4.96 3.56 -14.06
N VAL A 104 -3.92 3.64 -13.24
CA VAL A 104 -3.95 3.07 -11.87
C VAL A 104 -4.68 3.98 -10.89
N TRP A 105 -4.61 5.31 -11.08
CA TRP A 105 -5.27 6.32 -10.23
C TRP A 105 -6.68 6.74 -10.69
N GLN A 106 -7.29 6.01 -11.61
CA GLN A 106 -8.73 6.08 -11.91
C GLN A 106 -9.54 5.14 -11.01
#